data_AF-A0A820S9W6-F1
#
_entry.id   AF-A0A820S9W6-F1
#
_cell.length_a   1.000
_cell.length_b   1.000
_cell.length_c   1.000
_cell.angle_alpha   90.00
_cell.angle_beta   90.00
_cell.angle_gamma   90.00
#
_symmetry.space_group_name_H-M   'P 1'
#
loop_
_entity.id
_entity.type
_entity.pdbx_description
1 polymer ?
#
loop_
_entity_poly.entity_id
_entity_poly.type
_entity_poly.pdbx_seq_one_letter_code
_entity_poly.pdbx_strand_id
1 'polypeptide(L)'
;MSQSCSIEKCTRTSHWLCDCCWDNLYLQHLNEHNELFISQLNPLIDEINMLENRLKSLNIQKTIGNSRQKLEERCQDCCKKIDCLFEQKCQELDQLVHEKVDQQ
;
A
#
# COMPACT_ATOMS: atom_id res chain seq x y z
N MET A 1 -21.69 7.34 -48.18
CA MET A 1 -21.95 8.73 -48.62
C MET A 1 -20.68 9.51 -48.33
N SER A 2 -20.10 10.14 -49.35
CA SER A 2 -18.85 10.90 -49.25
C SER A 2 -19.16 12.29 -48.70
N GLN A 3 -18.61 12.67 -47.54
CA GLN A 3 -18.75 14.01 -46.99
C GLN A 3 -17.58 14.89 -47.44
N SER A 4 -17.85 16.18 -47.60
CA SER A 4 -16.79 17.18 -47.81
C SER A 4 -16.01 17.35 -46.51
N CYS A 5 -14.68 17.44 -46.60
CA CYS A 5 -13.84 17.67 -45.44
C CYS A 5 -14.29 18.93 -44.67
N SER A 6 -14.42 18.82 -43.34
CA SER A 6 -14.89 19.90 -42.46
C SER A 6 -13.91 21.09 -42.35
N ILE A 7 -12.71 20.98 -42.92
CA ILE A 7 -11.72 22.04 -42.95
C ILE A 7 -12.10 23.07 -44.03
N GLU A 8 -12.31 24.33 -43.65
CA GLU A 8 -12.56 25.41 -44.60
C GLU A 8 -11.42 25.49 -45.64
N LYS A 9 -11.79 25.43 -46.93
CA LYS A 9 -10.92 25.40 -48.13
C LYS A 9 -10.34 24.03 -48.52
N CYS A 10 -10.66 22.94 -47.83
CA CYS A 10 -10.25 21.60 -48.25
C CYS A 10 -11.21 21.04 -49.32
N THR A 11 -10.73 20.86 -50.56
CA THR A 11 -11.51 20.29 -51.67
C THR A 11 -11.52 18.76 -51.72
N ARG A 12 -10.85 18.10 -50.77
CA ARG A 12 -10.76 16.64 -50.72
C ARG A 12 -11.98 16.05 -50.02
N THR A 13 -12.50 14.98 -50.59
CA THR A 13 -13.56 14.16 -50.01
C THR A 13 -13.00 13.37 -48.82
N SER A 14 -13.64 13.45 -47.65
CA SER A 14 -13.32 12.54 -46.54
C SER A 14 -13.96 11.18 -46.84
N HIS A 15 -13.13 10.15 -46.87
CA HIS A 15 -13.57 8.76 -47.09
C HIS A 15 -13.69 7.97 -45.78
N TRP A 16 -13.20 8.54 -44.69
CA TRP A 16 -13.09 7.88 -43.40
C TRP A 16 -13.70 8.75 -42.32
N LEU A 17 -14.52 8.14 -41.48
CA LEU A 17 -15.07 8.72 -40.27
C LEU A 17 -14.26 8.21 -39.07
N CYS A 18 -14.18 9.00 -38.03
CA CYS A 18 -13.64 8.56 -36.74
C CYS A 18 -14.67 7.65 -36.06
N ASP A 19 -14.29 6.44 -35.67
CA ASP A 19 -15.22 5.50 -35.02
C ASP A 19 -15.63 5.96 -33.61
N CYS A 20 -14.86 6.84 -32.96
CA CYS A 20 -15.12 7.32 -31.61
C CYS A 20 -16.24 8.36 -31.55
N CYS A 21 -16.30 9.26 -32.55
CA CYS A 21 -17.19 10.44 -32.55
C CYS A 21 -18.00 10.58 -33.84
N TRP A 22 -17.77 9.71 -34.82
CA TRP A 22 -18.46 9.67 -36.12
C TRP A 22 -18.27 10.92 -36.98
N ASP A 23 -17.27 11.75 -36.67
CA ASP A 23 -16.87 12.91 -37.45
C ASP A 23 -15.87 12.56 -38.55
N ASN A 24 -15.66 13.48 -39.49
CA ASN A 24 -14.67 13.33 -40.55
C ASN A 24 -13.26 13.14 -39.98
N LEU A 25 -12.59 12.05 -40.34
CA LEU A 25 -11.23 11.79 -39.88
C LEU A 25 -10.23 12.61 -40.70
N TYR A 26 -9.61 13.61 -40.06
CA TYR A 26 -8.49 14.39 -40.59
C TYR A 26 -7.33 14.45 -39.60
N LEU A 27 -6.15 14.84 -40.06
CA LEU A 27 -4.92 14.80 -39.24
C LEU A 27 -5.06 15.63 -37.95
N GLN A 28 -5.64 16.82 -38.03
CA GLN A 28 -5.88 17.65 -36.84
C GLN A 28 -6.84 16.98 -35.86
N HIS A 29 -7.91 16.32 -36.32
CA HIS A 29 -8.83 15.58 -35.47
C HIS A 29 -8.14 14.40 -34.76
N LEU A 30 -7.25 13.69 -35.46
CA LEU A 30 -6.43 12.63 -34.86
C LEU A 30 -5.50 13.19 -33.78
N ASN A 31 -4.91 14.37 -34.01
CA ASN A 31 -4.06 15.04 -33.03
C ASN A 31 -4.85 15.48 -31.79
N GLU A 32 -6.07 16.01 -31.96
CA GLU A 32 -6.97 16.37 -30.84
C GLU A 32 -7.29 15.16 -29.96
N HIS A 33 -7.57 14.00 -30.56
CA HIS A 33 -7.75 12.75 -29.83
C HIS A 33 -6.48 12.30 -29.11
N ASN A 34 -5.33 12.41 -29.76
CA ASN A 34 -4.04 12.05 -29.15
C ASN A 34 -3.72 12.96 -27.96
N GLU A 35 -3.93 14.27 -28.09
CA GLU A 35 -3.78 15.23 -26.99
C GLU A 35 -4.72 14.93 -25.83
N LEU A 36 -5.99 14.62 -26.12
CA LEU A 36 -6.95 14.20 -25.11
C LEU A 36 -6.49 12.92 -24.40
N PHE A 37 -6.03 11.91 -25.13
CA PHE A 37 -5.51 10.68 -24.53
C PHE A 37 -4.28 10.95 -23.65
N ILE A 38 -3.33 11.76 -24.12
CA ILE A 38 -2.17 12.16 -23.32
C ILE A 38 -2.61 12.88 -22.04
N SER A 39 -3.59 13.79 -22.14
CA SER A 39 -4.13 14.53 -21.00
C SER A 39 -4.80 13.63 -19.94
N GLN A 40 -5.35 12.49 -20.37
CA GLN A 40 -5.97 11.51 -19.47
C GLN A 40 -4.97 10.48 -18.92
N LEU A 41 -4.00 10.06 -19.73
CA LEU A 41 -3.02 9.04 -19.37
C LEU A 41 -1.95 9.58 -18.42
N ASN A 42 -1.47 10.80 -18.63
CA ASN A 42 -0.40 11.37 -17.80
C ASN A 42 -0.78 11.44 -16.32
N PRO A 43 -1.97 11.94 -15.91
CA PRO A 43 -2.39 11.91 -14.52
C PRO A 43 -2.45 10.50 -13.92
N LEU A 44 -2.87 9.49 -14.70
CA LEU A 44 -2.91 8.10 -14.24
C LEU A 44 -1.49 7.55 -13.99
N ILE A 45 -0.53 7.90 -14.83
CA ILE A 45 0.88 7.55 -14.63
C ILE A 45 1.39 8.18 -13.32
N ASP A 46 1.07 9.45 -13.09
CA ASP A 46 1.45 10.14 -11.86
C ASP A 46 0.82 9.50 -10.61
N GLU A 47 -0.46 9.12 -10.68
CA GLU A 47 -1.15 8.41 -9.59
C GLU A 47 -0.52 7.04 -9.32
N ILE A 48 -0.21 6.26 -10.36
CA ILE A 48 0.46 4.95 -10.23
C ILE A 48 1.84 5.13 -9.57
N ASN A 49 2.62 6.11 -10.02
CA ASN A 49 3.94 6.41 -9.45
C ASN A 49 3.84 6.83 -7.98
N MET A 50 2.83 7.65 -7.64
CA MET A 50 2.57 8.02 -6.25
C MET A 50 2.20 6.80 -5.41
N LEU A 51 1.33 5.93 -5.90
CA LEU A 51 0.93 4.70 -5.21
C LEU A 51 2.12 3.75 -5.01
N GLU A 52 2.97 3.59 -6.02
CA GLU A 52 4.19 2.79 -5.93
C GLU A 52 5.13 3.34 -4.86
N ASN A 53 5.34 4.66 -4.83
CA ASN A 53 6.15 5.32 -3.80
C ASN A 53 5.56 5.15 -2.40
N ARG A 54 4.24 5.27 -2.24
CA ARG A 54 3.56 5.01 -0.97
C ARG A 54 3.73 3.55 -0.55
N LEU A 55 3.62 2.61 -1.48
CA LEU A 55 3.80 1.18 -1.20
C LEU A 55 5.24 0.86 -0.82
N LYS A 56 6.23 1.48 -1.47
CA LYS A 56 7.65 1.40 -1.06
C LYS A 56 7.87 2.02 0.33
N SER A 57 7.17 3.11 0.66
CA SER A 57 7.27 3.78 1.97
C SER A 57 6.64 2.97 3.10
N LEU A 58 5.66 2.13 2.79
CA LEU A 58 5.11 1.13 3.70
C LEU A 58 6.20 0.07 3.93
N ASN A 59 7.11 0.37 4.85
CA ASN A 59 8.16 -0.56 5.26
C ASN A 59 7.56 -1.64 6.16
N ILE A 60 6.75 -2.51 5.56
CA ILE A 60 6.05 -3.63 6.20
C ILE A 60 7.06 -4.52 6.94
N GLN A 61 8.25 -4.72 6.36
CA GLN A 61 9.33 -5.47 6.99
C GLN A 61 9.79 -4.84 8.31
N LYS A 62 9.95 -3.50 8.35
CA LYS A 62 10.27 -2.78 9.59
C LYS A 62 9.15 -2.89 10.62
N THR A 63 7.88 -2.77 10.20
CA THR A 63 6.74 -2.90 11.12
C THR A 63 6.64 -4.31 11.70
N ILE A 64 6.81 -5.35 10.88
CA ILE A 64 6.83 -6.74 11.32
C ILE A 64 8.02 -6.99 12.24
N GLY A 65 9.21 -6.50 11.87
CA GLY A 65 10.43 -6.61 12.68
C GLY A 65 10.26 -5.99 14.06
N ASN A 66 9.78 -4.74 14.14
CA ASN A 66 9.50 -4.06 15.40
C ASN A 66 8.45 -4.80 16.24
N SER A 67 7.42 -5.37 15.61
CA SER A 67 6.37 -6.11 16.31
C SER A 67 6.91 -7.42 16.88
N ARG A 68 7.75 -8.14 16.13
CA ARG A 68 8.43 -9.35 16.60
C ARG A 68 9.35 -9.07 17.78
N GLN A 69 10.16 -8.02 17.70
CA GLN A 69 11.06 -7.63 18.79
C GLN A 69 10.27 -7.34 20.08
N LYS A 70 9.20 -6.53 20.00
CA LYS A 70 8.35 -6.24 21.16
C LYS A 70 7.69 -7.50 21.75
N LEU A 71 7.34 -8.46 20.91
CA LEU A 71 6.77 -9.73 21.36
C LEU A 71 7.82 -10.54 22.13
N GLU A 72 9.05 -10.61 21.61
CA GLU A 72 10.16 -11.31 22.25
C GLU A 72 10.54 -10.69 23.60
N GLU A 73 10.63 -9.35 23.67
CA GLU A 73 10.84 -8.61 24.92
C GLU A 73 9.75 -8.95 25.96
N ARG A 74 8.48 -8.98 25.54
CA ARG A 74 7.36 -9.33 26.42
C ARG A 74 7.43 -10.78 26.92
N CYS A 75 7.84 -11.72 26.05
CA CYS A 75 8.02 -13.11 26.45
C CYS A 75 9.13 -13.22 27.51
N GLN A 76 10.26 -12.56 27.29
CA GLN A 76 11.37 -12.54 28.26
C GLN A 76 10.94 -11.93 29.61
N ASP A 77 10.20 -10.82 29.59
CA ASP A 77 9.68 -10.19 30.81
C ASP A 77 8.68 -11.08 31.54
N CYS A 78 7.84 -11.83 30.82
CA CYS A 78 6.93 -12.79 31.45
C CYS A 78 7.70 -13.92 32.12
N CYS A 79 8.70 -14.50 31.45
CA CYS A 79 9.53 -15.55 32.05
C CYS A 79 10.22 -15.05 33.32
N LYS A 80 10.85 -13.88 33.29
CA LYS A 80 11.49 -13.29 34.49
C LYS A 80 10.53 -13.11 35.66
N LYS A 81 9.29 -12.69 35.38
CA LYS A 81 8.27 -12.54 36.43
C LYS A 81 7.83 -13.87 37.02
N ILE A 82 7.70 -14.90 36.18
CA ILE A 82 7.40 -16.26 36.61
C ILE A 82 8.53 -16.79 37.51
N ASP A 83 9.77 -16.64 37.08
CA ASP A 83 10.95 -17.09 37.84
C ASP A 83 11.04 -16.39 39.20
N CYS A 84 10.86 -15.06 39.23
CA CYS A 84 10.85 -14.30 40.47
C CYS A 84 9.71 -14.71 41.42
N LEU A 85 8.51 -14.94 40.89
CA LEU A 85 7.38 -15.42 41.69
C LEU A 85 7.63 -16.82 42.24
N PHE A 86 8.22 -17.70 41.43
CA PHE A 86 8.58 -19.05 41.85
C PHE A 86 9.58 -19.03 43.00
N GLU A 87 10.66 -18.26 42.89
CA GLU A 87 11.66 -18.10 43.95
C GLU A 87 11.05 -17.55 45.25
N GLN A 88 10.20 -16.52 45.15
CA GLN A 88 9.49 -15.98 46.31
C GLN A 88 8.63 -17.04 47.00
N LYS A 89 7.91 -17.88 46.24
CA LYS A 89 7.08 -18.95 46.82
C LYS A 89 7.91 -20.07 47.45
N CYS A 90 9.08 -20.39 46.89
CA CYS A 90 10.00 -21.31 47.56
C CYS A 90 10.47 -20.76 48.91
N GLN A 91 10.86 -19.48 48.97
CA GLN A 91 11.30 -18.85 50.22
C GLN A 91 10.18 -18.78 51.28
N GLU A 92 8.95 -18.42 50.87
CA GLU A 92 7.79 -18.43 51.76
C GLU A 92 7.53 -19.84 52.34
N LEU A 93 7.66 -20.88 51.52
CA LEU A 93 7.50 -22.26 51.96
C LEU A 93 8.61 -22.70 52.92
N ASP A 94 9.87 -22.40 52.61
CA ASP A 94 11.01 -22.71 53.47
C ASP A 94 10.87 -22.04 54.84
N GLN A 95 10.43 -20.78 54.86
CA GLN A 95 10.17 -20.04 56.08
C GLN A 95 9.03 -20.66 56.90
N LEU A 96 7.91 -21.02 56.27
CA LEU A 96 6.79 -21.71 56.94
C LEU A 96 7.21 -23.06 57.53
N VAL A 97 8.06 -23.81 56.83
CA VAL A 97 8.60 -25.08 57.32
C VAL A 97 9.49 -24.86 58.53
N HIS A 98 10.40 -23.87 58.50
CA HIS A 98 11.24 -23.53 59.64
C HIS A 98 10.41 -23.13 60.86
N GLU A 99 9.43 -22.23 60.69
CA GLU A 99 8.53 -21.79 61.77
C GLU A 99 7.75 -22.95 62.42
N LYS A 100 7.37 -23.96 61.63
CA LYS A 100 6.67 -25.16 62.11
C LYS A 100 7.59 -26.13 62.86
N VAL A 101 8.85 -26.25 62.42
CA VAL A 101 9.84 -27.14 63.04
C VAL A 101 10.38 -26.55 64.34
N ASP A 102 10.61 -25.24 64.40
CA ASP A 102 11.09 -24.55 65.61
C ASP A 102 10.04 -24.46 66.74
N GLN A 103 8.76 -24.73 66.42
CA GLN A 103 7.65 -24.78 67.37
C GLN A 103 7.37 -26.18 67.94
N GLN A 104 8.14 -27.21 67.56
CA GLN A 104 8.08 -28.58 68.11
C GLN A 104 9.13 -28.81 69.20
#